data_AF-A0A371DGI4-F1
#
_entry.id   AF-A0A371DGI4-F1
#
_cell.length_a   1.000
_cell.length_b   1.000
_cell.length_c   1.000
_cell.angle_alpha   90.00
_cell.angle_beta   90.00
_cell.angle_gamma   90.00
#
_symmetry.space_group_name_H-M   'P 1'
#
loop_
_entity.id
_entity.type
_entity.pdbx_description
1 polymer ?
#
loop_
_entity_poly.entity_id
_entity_poly.type
_entity_poly.pdbx_seq_one_letter_code
_entity_poly.pdbx_strand_id
1 'polypeptide(L)'
;MAPSPAGTFAPYHHYGLMTPPESPERLAAAGRRSDFHPLLDCSMGPLMFDIRHGVHLSGAVPREAAINHRVNRLILNIGPGALSVELIASNGMFTVGDVVAQLVTALRMPASPVDVANAQHCGIAAPGQYPPNISRASLINLRYTFVGFQLTSLGNGVAYANCLVR
;
A
#
# COMPACT_ATOMS: atom_id res chain seq x y z
N MET A 1 43.31 18.40 59.39
CA MET A 1 41.95 18.93 59.60
C MET A 1 41.34 19.18 58.22
N ALA A 2 40.25 18.47 57.93
CA ALA A 2 39.50 18.57 56.68
C ALA A 2 38.56 19.79 56.69
N PRO A 3 38.24 20.38 55.53
CA PRO A 3 37.02 21.17 55.39
C PRO A 3 35.84 20.27 54.98
N SER A 4 34.72 20.43 55.68
CA SER A 4 33.42 19.77 55.45
C SER A 4 32.50 20.70 54.61
N PRO A 5 31.33 20.25 54.09
CA PRO A 5 30.93 20.46 52.69
C PRO A 5 29.65 21.29 52.50
N ALA A 6 29.41 21.81 51.30
CA ALA A 6 28.06 22.04 50.74
C ALA A 6 28.18 22.57 49.31
N GLY A 7 27.51 21.91 48.37
CA GLY A 7 27.46 22.35 46.98
C GLY A 7 26.89 21.28 46.06
N THR A 8 25.65 20.92 46.31
CA THR A 8 24.83 19.99 45.50
C THR A 8 24.90 20.34 44.01
N PHE A 9 25.17 19.32 43.18
CA PHE A 9 25.08 19.37 41.72
C PHE A 9 23.75 19.97 41.26
N ALA A 10 23.80 21.07 40.52
CA ALA A 10 22.71 21.50 39.64
C ALA A 10 23.08 21.07 38.20
N PRO A 11 22.36 20.12 37.57
CA PRO A 11 22.54 19.84 36.17
C PRO A 11 21.93 20.95 35.31
N TYR A 12 22.63 21.25 34.22
CA TYR A 12 22.35 22.27 33.22
C TYR A 12 20.89 22.29 32.76
N HIS A 13 20.30 23.48 32.78
CA HIS A 13 19.06 23.80 32.06
C HIS A 13 19.30 23.66 30.55
N HIS A 14 18.84 22.56 29.96
CA HIS A 14 18.67 22.45 28.52
C HIS A 14 17.51 23.35 28.09
N TYR A 15 17.84 24.52 27.52
CA TYR A 15 16.88 25.27 26.70
C TYR A 15 16.46 24.35 25.56
N GLY A 16 15.17 24.02 25.54
CA GLY A 16 14.57 23.12 24.56
C GLY A 16 14.90 23.58 23.15
N LEU A 17 15.72 22.78 22.45
CA LEU A 17 15.81 22.77 21.01
C LEU A 17 14.40 22.49 20.48
N MET A 18 13.67 23.55 20.14
CA MET A 18 12.47 23.47 19.33
C MET A 18 12.88 22.77 18.05
N THR A 19 12.53 21.48 17.93
CA THR A 19 12.62 20.76 16.66
C THR A 19 11.79 21.56 15.66
N PRO A 20 12.35 21.94 14.48
CA PRO A 20 11.60 22.68 13.47
C PRO A 20 10.25 22.00 13.20
N PRO A 21 9.19 22.75 12.85
CA PRO A 21 7.87 22.17 12.61
C PRO A 21 7.87 21.07 11.53
N GLU A 22 8.91 21.02 10.70
CA GLU A 22 9.15 20.05 9.63
C GLU A 22 10.27 19.04 9.94
N SER A 23 10.66 18.86 11.20
CA SER A 23 11.74 17.93 11.53
C SER A 23 11.34 16.47 11.24
N PRO A 24 12.21 15.66 10.62
CA PRO A 24 11.96 14.24 10.35
C PRO A 24 11.57 13.45 11.61
N GLU A 25 12.08 13.88 12.76
CA GLU A 25 11.84 13.28 14.07
C GLU A 25 10.41 13.50 14.57
N ARG A 26 9.76 14.62 14.24
CA ARG A 26 8.33 14.83 14.54
C ARG A 26 7.42 14.02 13.61
N LEU A 27 7.81 13.78 12.36
CA LEU A 27 7.09 12.85 11.46
C LEU A 27 7.21 11.40 11.96
N ALA A 28 8.33 11.04 12.59
CA ALA A 28 8.49 9.76 13.27
C ALA A 28 7.68 9.69 14.59
N ALA A 29 7.60 10.78 15.35
CA ALA A 29 6.88 10.86 16.63
C ALA A 29 5.36 11.08 16.51
N ALA A 30 4.87 11.64 15.39
CA ALA A 30 3.44 11.80 15.09
C ALA A 30 2.76 10.49 14.64
N GLY A 31 3.50 9.37 14.67
CA GLY A 31 3.13 8.14 14.01
C GLY A 31 3.26 8.32 12.50
N ARG A 32 3.90 7.36 11.80
CA ARG A 32 3.74 7.28 10.34
C ARG A 32 2.23 7.31 10.05
N ARG A 33 1.72 8.41 9.49
CA ARG A 33 0.46 8.33 8.77
C ARG A 33 0.73 7.32 7.66
N SER A 34 0.02 6.19 7.71
CA SER A 34 0.04 5.16 6.68
C SER A 34 -0.03 5.82 5.30
N ASP A 35 0.75 5.37 4.32
CA ASP A 35 0.70 5.97 2.99
C ASP A 35 -0.69 5.77 2.35
N PHE A 36 -1.31 4.65 2.70
CA PHE A 36 -2.66 4.29 2.31
C PHE A 36 -3.66 4.49 3.44
N HIS A 37 -4.94 4.53 3.08
CA HIS A 37 -6.05 4.40 4.00
C HIS A 37 -5.84 3.15 4.88
N PRO A 38 -6.19 3.15 6.19
CA PRO A 38 -5.95 2.00 7.07
C PRO A 38 -6.48 0.66 6.55
N LEU A 39 -7.61 0.67 5.84
CA LEU A 39 -8.16 -0.53 5.18
C LEU A 39 -7.27 -1.07 4.06
N LEU A 40 -6.52 -0.20 3.41
CA LEU A 40 -5.69 -0.53 2.26
C LEU A 40 -4.21 -0.66 2.63
N ASP A 41 -3.80 -0.32 3.84
CA ASP A 41 -2.39 -0.35 4.25
C ASP A 41 -2.03 -1.72 4.84
N CYS A 42 -0.97 -2.36 4.32
CA CYS A 42 -0.55 -3.69 4.80
C CYS A 42 -0.09 -3.73 6.26
N SER A 43 0.29 -2.59 6.84
CA SER A 43 0.75 -2.50 8.24
C SER A 43 -0.39 -2.45 9.26
N MET A 44 -1.63 -2.20 8.81
CA MET A 44 -2.80 -2.03 9.68
C MET A 44 -3.58 -3.32 9.92
N GLY A 45 -3.12 -4.43 9.34
CA GLY A 45 -3.71 -5.77 9.48
C GLY A 45 -4.43 -6.22 8.20
N PRO A 46 -4.49 -7.54 7.94
CA PRO A 46 -5.02 -8.06 6.68
C PRO A 46 -6.53 -7.83 6.58
N LEU A 47 -6.96 -7.12 5.54
CA LEU A 47 -8.37 -7.10 5.15
C LEU A 47 -8.71 -8.42 4.47
N MET A 48 -9.29 -9.35 5.23
CA MET A 48 -9.55 -10.68 4.68
C MET A 48 -10.76 -10.71 3.75
N PHE A 49 -10.51 -10.51 2.45
CA PHE A 49 -11.50 -10.72 1.40
C PHE A 49 -10.86 -11.27 0.13
N ASP A 50 -11.73 -11.85 -0.69
CA ASP A 50 -11.36 -12.29 -2.03
C ASP A 50 -11.29 -11.09 -2.97
N ILE A 51 -10.07 -10.72 -3.35
CA ILE A 51 -9.80 -9.55 -4.19
C ILE A 51 -10.45 -9.62 -5.59
N ARG A 52 -10.92 -10.80 -6.02
CA ARG A 52 -11.65 -11.02 -7.28
C ARG A 52 -13.12 -10.58 -7.18
N HIS A 53 -13.66 -10.60 -5.98
CA HIS A 53 -15.04 -10.25 -5.68
C HIS A 53 -15.14 -8.87 -5.03
N GLY A 54 -14.04 -8.40 -4.45
CA GLY A 54 -13.97 -7.14 -3.72
C GLY A 54 -14.45 -7.29 -2.29
N VAL A 55 -14.72 -6.16 -1.65
CA VAL A 55 -15.20 -6.08 -0.27
C VAL A 55 -16.41 -5.16 -0.19
N HIS A 56 -17.37 -5.51 0.65
CA HIS A 56 -18.48 -4.60 0.96
C HIS A 56 -17.96 -3.48 1.86
N LEU A 57 -17.91 -2.26 1.33
CA LEU A 57 -17.50 -1.07 2.06
C LEU A 57 -18.75 -0.37 2.62
N SER A 58 -18.80 -0.14 3.92
CA SER A 58 -19.95 0.46 4.61
C SER A 58 -19.71 1.92 5.00
N GLY A 59 -20.78 2.71 5.11
CA GLY A 59 -20.71 4.07 5.64
C GLY A 59 -19.98 5.05 4.72
N ALA A 60 -19.13 5.89 5.29
CA ALA A 60 -18.36 6.91 4.55
C ALA A 60 -17.12 6.34 3.84
N VAL A 61 -16.65 5.15 4.25
CA VAL A 61 -15.43 4.49 3.78
C VAL A 61 -15.24 4.53 2.26
N PRO A 62 -16.22 4.19 1.40
CA PRO A 62 -16.02 4.19 -0.05
C PRO A 62 -15.57 5.56 -0.60
N ARG A 63 -15.88 6.65 0.10
CA ARG A 63 -15.61 8.04 -0.32
C ARG A 63 -14.36 8.61 0.34
N GLU A 64 -13.74 7.89 1.28
CA GLU A 64 -12.53 8.31 1.96
C GLU A 64 -11.32 8.20 1.02
N ALA A 65 -10.31 9.05 1.23
CA ALA A 65 -9.10 9.03 0.42
C ALA A 65 -8.36 7.70 0.60
N ALA A 66 -8.03 7.03 -0.51
CA ALA A 66 -7.32 5.75 -0.50
C ALA A 66 -5.82 5.90 -0.22
N ILE A 67 -5.25 7.02 -0.62
CA ILE A 67 -3.82 7.33 -0.52
C ILE A 67 -3.67 8.75 0.01
N ASN A 68 -2.77 8.94 0.97
CA ASN A 68 -2.54 10.22 1.63
C ASN A 68 -1.69 11.20 0.80
N HIS A 69 -1.46 10.87 -0.47
CA HIS A 69 -0.67 11.64 -1.42
C HIS A 69 -1.51 12.00 -2.64
N ARG A 70 -1.23 13.16 -3.25
CA ARG A 70 -1.92 13.57 -4.48
C ARG A 70 -1.33 12.81 -5.68
N VAL A 71 -1.99 11.73 -6.07
CA VAL A 71 -1.62 10.93 -7.23
C VAL A 71 -2.81 10.71 -8.15
N ASN A 72 -2.53 10.73 -9.46
CA ASN A 72 -3.52 10.54 -10.51
C ASN A 72 -3.46 9.13 -11.10
N ARG A 73 -2.33 8.43 -10.89
CA ARG A 73 -2.10 7.05 -11.33
C ARG A 73 -1.51 6.22 -10.21
N LEU A 74 -1.99 4.99 -10.07
CA LEU A 74 -1.51 4.01 -9.12
C LEU A 74 -1.18 2.72 -9.87
N ILE A 75 0.08 2.34 -9.88
CA ILE A 75 0.57 1.11 -10.51
C ILE A 75 0.76 0.07 -9.40
N LEU A 76 -0.03 -0.99 -9.45
CA LEU A 76 -0.05 -2.06 -8.47
C LEU A 76 0.62 -3.31 -9.02
N ASN A 77 1.65 -3.80 -8.35
CA ASN A 77 2.27 -5.08 -8.64
C ASN A 77 1.61 -6.16 -7.78
N ILE A 78 1.02 -7.17 -8.41
CA ILE A 78 0.24 -8.24 -7.78
C ILE A 78 0.98 -9.58 -7.95
N GLY A 79 1.15 -10.30 -6.85
CA GLY A 79 2.12 -11.39 -6.78
C GLY A 79 3.54 -10.84 -6.95
N PRO A 80 4.59 -11.64 -6.74
CA PRO A 80 5.99 -11.24 -6.91
C PRO A 80 6.33 -10.86 -8.37
N GLY A 81 5.80 -9.74 -8.87
CA GLY A 81 5.97 -9.22 -10.24
C GLY A 81 5.14 -9.92 -11.33
N ALA A 82 4.27 -10.86 -10.99
CA ALA A 82 3.55 -11.66 -11.99
C ALA A 82 2.49 -10.88 -12.76
N LEU A 83 1.87 -9.88 -12.13
CA LEU A 83 0.87 -9.03 -12.74
C LEU A 83 1.10 -7.58 -12.32
N SER A 84 0.94 -6.65 -13.26
CA SER A 84 0.90 -5.21 -12.98
C SER A 84 -0.42 -4.64 -13.47
N VAL A 85 -1.11 -3.90 -12.61
CA VAL A 85 -2.36 -3.22 -12.95
C VAL A 85 -2.23 -1.72 -12.71
N GLU A 86 -2.69 -0.95 -13.68
CA GLU A 86 -2.74 0.51 -13.59
C GLU A 86 -4.17 0.94 -13.22
N LEU A 87 -4.28 1.72 -12.16
CA LEU A 87 -5.51 2.39 -11.75
C LEU A 87 -5.36 3.89 -12.04
N ILE A 88 -6.46 4.54 -12.40
CA ILE A 88 -6.50 5.96 -12.78
C ILE A 88 -7.53 6.68 -11.92
N ALA A 89 -7.14 7.78 -11.29
CA ALA A 89 -8.05 8.58 -10.48
C ALA A 89 -8.99 9.39 -11.37
N SER A 90 -10.30 9.26 -11.18
CA SER A 90 -11.29 9.98 -12.00
C SER A 90 -11.28 11.50 -11.75
N ASN A 91 -10.94 11.94 -10.54
CA ASN A 91 -10.95 13.36 -10.13
C ASN A 91 -9.62 13.82 -9.51
N GLY A 92 -8.50 13.21 -9.89
CA GLY A 92 -7.16 13.55 -9.36
C GLY A 92 -6.92 13.15 -7.90
N MET A 93 -7.82 12.33 -7.34
CA MET A 93 -7.68 11.67 -6.05
C MET A 93 -8.32 10.29 -6.13
N PHE A 94 -7.66 9.28 -5.54
CA PHE A 94 -8.24 7.95 -5.38
C PHE A 94 -9.08 7.89 -4.11
N THR A 95 -10.32 7.42 -4.23
CA THR A 95 -11.09 6.97 -3.06
C THR A 95 -10.89 5.48 -2.81
N VAL A 96 -11.18 5.00 -1.60
CA VAL A 96 -11.13 3.57 -1.28
C VAL A 96 -12.05 2.77 -2.20
N GLY A 97 -13.25 3.30 -2.48
CA GLY A 97 -14.20 2.68 -3.40
C GLY A 97 -13.65 2.57 -4.82
N ASP A 98 -13.01 3.63 -5.33
CA ASP A 98 -12.41 3.63 -6.67
C ASP A 98 -11.31 2.59 -6.79
N VAL A 99 -10.41 2.53 -5.80
CA VAL A 99 -9.28 1.59 -5.82
C VAL A 99 -9.78 0.15 -5.81
N VAL A 100 -10.72 -0.19 -4.93
CA VAL A 100 -11.29 -1.54 -4.85
C VAL A 100 -12.03 -1.90 -6.14
N ALA A 101 -12.88 -1.00 -6.66
CA ALA A 101 -13.67 -1.27 -7.86
C ALA A 101 -12.80 -1.45 -9.11
N GLN A 102 -11.81 -0.57 -9.31
CA GLN A 102 -10.90 -0.67 -10.45
C GLN A 102 -9.99 -1.90 -10.35
N LEU A 103 -9.50 -2.23 -9.16
CA LEU A 103 -8.70 -3.44 -8.94
C LEU A 103 -9.48 -4.72 -9.24
N VAL A 104 -10.71 -4.84 -8.74
CA VAL A 104 -11.60 -5.96 -9.04
C VAL A 104 -11.84 -6.07 -10.55
N THR A 105 -12.11 -4.94 -11.20
CA THR A 105 -12.32 -4.89 -12.66
C THR A 105 -11.09 -5.36 -13.40
N ALA A 106 -9.91 -4.84 -13.06
CA ALA A 106 -8.64 -5.19 -13.69
C ALA A 106 -8.31 -6.69 -13.53
N LEU A 107 -8.65 -7.28 -12.39
CA LEU A 107 -8.44 -8.70 -12.12
C LEU A 107 -9.40 -9.63 -12.89
N ARG A 108 -10.58 -9.12 -13.28
CA ARG A 108 -11.56 -9.87 -14.09
C ARG A 108 -11.27 -9.83 -15.58
N MET A 109 -10.42 -8.89 -16.03
CA MET A 109 -10.03 -8.81 -17.43
C MET A 109 -9.28 -10.08 -17.87
N PRO A 110 -9.39 -10.49 -19.14
CA PRO A 110 -8.57 -11.54 -19.72
C PRO A 110 -7.08 -11.26 -19.51
N ALA A 111 -6.33 -12.30 -19.13
CA ALA A 111 -4.88 -12.22 -19.02
C ALA A 111 -4.27 -12.11 -20.41
N SER A 112 -3.35 -11.17 -20.57
CA SER A 112 -2.58 -11.01 -21.80
C SER A 112 -1.50 -12.10 -21.89
N PRO A 113 -0.95 -12.37 -23.09
CA PRO A 113 0.20 -13.27 -23.23
C PRO A 113 1.41 -12.85 -22.36
N VAL A 114 1.59 -11.55 -22.13
CA VAL A 114 2.64 -11.02 -21.25
C VAL A 114 2.38 -11.37 -19.79
N ASP A 115 1.12 -11.24 -19.34
CA ASP A 115 0.74 -11.64 -17.98
C ASP A 115 1.04 -13.14 -17.76
N VAL A 116 0.70 -13.99 -18.74
CA VAL A 116 0.96 -15.44 -18.69
C VAL A 116 2.46 -15.74 -18.63
N ALA A 117 3.26 -15.10 -19.49
CA ALA A 117 4.71 -15.29 -19.52
C ALA A 117 5.36 -14.87 -18.19
N ASN A 118 4.94 -13.74 -17.63
CA ASN A 118 5.43 -13.27 -16.33
C ASN A 118 5.02 -14.21 -15.20
N ALA A 119 3.77 -14.66 -15.16
CA ALA A 119 3.31 -15.59 -14.14
C ALA A 119 4.04 -16.95 -14.21
N GLN A 120 4.40 -17.42 -15.41
CA GLN A 120 5.25 -18.60 -15.60
C GLN A 120 6.69 -18.35 -15.16
N HIS A 121 7.27 -17.21 -15.52
CA HIS A 121 8.63 -16.83 -15.12
C HIS A 121 8.78 -16.71 -13.59
N CYS A 122 7.76 -16.18 -12.92
CA CYS A 122 7.70 -16.07 -11.47
C CYS A 122 7.32 -17.39 -10.76
N GLY A 123 7.10 -18.48 -11.51
CA GLY A 123 6.74 -19.79 -10.95
C GLY A 123 5.34 -19.86 -10.33
N ILE A 124 4.46 -18.88 -10.60
CA ILE A 124 3.08 -18.83 -10.10
C ILE A 124 2.17 -19.71 -10.97
N ALA A 125 2.43 -19.72 -12.27
CA ALA A 125 1.63 -20.43 -13.25
C ALA A 125 2.48 -21.55 -13.87
N ALA A 126 1.91 -22.75 -14.02
CA ALA A 126 2.62 -23.88 -14.61
C ALA A 126 2.98 -23.61 -16.10
N PRO A 127 4.09 -24.17 -16.61
CA PRO A 127 4.34 -24.18 -18.04
C PRO A 127 3.22 -24.93 -18.78
N GLY A 128 2.64 -24.34 -19.83
CA GLY A 128 1.57 -24.98 -20.60
C GLY A 128 0.67 -24.02 -21.36
N GLN A 129 -0.32 -24.59 -22.06
CA GLN A 129 -1.37 -23.82 -22.73
C GLN A 129 -2.47 -23.45 -21.74
N TYR A 130 -2.78 -22.16 -21.66
CA TYR A 130 -3.90 -21.64 -20.88
C TYR A 130 -5.14 -21.47 -21.76
N PRO A 131 -6.35 -21.65 -21.20
CA PRO A 131 -7.58 -21.39 -21.94
C PRO A 131 -7.60 -19.96 -22.50
N PRO A 132 -8.17 -19.76 -23.70
CA PRO A 132 -8.43 -18.42 -24.19
C PRO A 132 -9.36 -17.70 -23.21
N ASN A 133 -9.07 -16.42 -22.93
CA ASN A 133 -9.81 -15.58 -21.99
C ASN A 133 -9.73 -15.99 -20.51
N ILE A 134 -8.69 -16.73 -20.09
CA ILE A 134 -8.42 -16.90 -18.66
C ILE A 134 -8.33 -15.52 -17.99
N SER A 135 -9.08 -15.29 -16.91
CA SER A 135 -9.01 -14.01 -16.21
C SER A 135 -7.64 -13.82 -15.57
N ARG A 136 -7.20 -12.57 -15.41
CA ARG A 136 -5.97 -12.24 -14.68
C ARG A 136 -5.97 -12.86 -13.29
N ALA A 137 -7.08 -12.80 -12.57
CA ALA A 137 -7.26 -13.45 -11.27
C ALA A 137 -7.07 -14.98 -11.29
N SER A 138 -7.58 -15.64 -12.33
CA SER A 138 -7.47 -17.10 -12.49
C SER A 138 -6.04 -17.52 -12.83
N LEU A 139 -5.31 -16.71 -13.61
CA LEU A 139 -3.94 -17.00 -14.02
C LEU A 139 -2.99 -17.12 -12.82
N ILE A 140 -3.12 -16.21 -11.86
CA ILE A 140 -2.32 -16.21 -10.65
C ILE A 140 -2.84 -17.20 -9.60
N ASN A 141 -3.81 -18.06 -9.97
CA ASN A 141 -4.48 -19.07 -9.15
C ASN A 141 -4.75 -18.57 -7.72
N LEU A 142 -5.15 -17.29 -7.60
CA LEU A 142 -5.16 -16.69 -6.28
C LEU A 142 -6.39 -17.20 -5.51
N ARG A 143 -6.23 -18.20 -4.63
CA ARG A 143 -7.03 -18.31 -3.38
C ARG A 143 -6.73 -17.20 -2.37
N TYR A 144 -6.20 -16.04 -2.81
CA TYR A 144 -5.40 -15.23 -1.93
C TYR A 144 -6.24 -14.11 -1.34
N THR A 145 -6.10 -14.02 -0.03
CA THR A 145 -6.68 -13.03 0.83
C THR A 145 -5.91 -11.74 0.63
N PHE A 146 -6.60 -10.64 0.33
CA PHE A 146 -5.96 -9.33 0.29
C PHE A 146 -5.32 -9.03 1.66
N VAL A 147 -4.06 -8.58 1.67
CA VAL A 147 -3.38 -8.18 2.91
C VAL A 147 -3.32 -6.66 3.00
N GLY A 148 -3.00 -6.00 1.89
CA GLY A 148 -2.85 -4.55 1.83
C GLY A 148 -1.92 -4.11 0.72
N PHE A 149 -1.81 -2.81 0.55
CA PHE A 149 -0.84 -2.15 -0.30
C PHE A 149 0.36 -1.70 0.52
N GLN A 150 1.51 -1.77 -0.12
CA GLN A 150 2.75 -1.20 0.38
C GLN A 150 3.30 -0.25 -0.68
N LEU A 151 3.48 1.03 -0.33
CA LEU A 151 4.04 2.01 -1.26
C LEU A 151 5.52 1.68 -1.52
N THR A 152 5.89 1.63 -2.79
CA THR A 152 7.27 1.35 -3.22
C THR A 152 7.96 2.64 -3.64
N SER A 153 7.29 3.47 -4.42
CA SER A 153 7.81 4.77 -4.85
C SER A 153 6.68 5.72 -5.24
N LEU A 154 6.98 7.02 -5.19
CA LEU A 154 6.05 8.08 -5.54
C LEU A 154 6.78 9.21 -6.27
N GLY A 155 6.20 9.69 -7.37
CA GLY A 155 6.75 10.81 -8.11
C GLY A 155 5.87 11.21 -9.29
N ASN A 156 5.85 12.50 -9.64
CA ASN A 156 5.16 13.05 -10.81
C ASN A 156 3.67 12.64 -10.91
N GLY A 157 2.97 12.56 -9.78
CA GLY A 157 1.56 12.16 -9.73
C GLY A 157 1.31 10.67 -9.98
N VAL A 158 2.36 9.83 -9.93
CA VAL A 158 2.30 8.37 -10.03
C VAL A 158 2.78 7.74 -8.73
N ALA A 159 2.00 6.81 -8.20
CA ALA A 159 2.42 5.92 -7.12
C ALA A 159 2.66 4.52 -7.67
N TYR A 160 3.75 3.89 -7.25
CA TYR A 160 3.99 2.46 -7.43
C TYR A 160 3.83 1.77 -6.09
N ALA A 161 3.03 0.71 -6.04
CA ALA A 161 2.81 -0.04 -4.82
C ALA A 161 2.74 -1.54 -5.09
N ASN A 162 3.09 -2.31 -4.08
CA ASN A 162 2.91 -3.76 -4.10
C ASN A 162 1.55 -4.08 -3.48
N CYS A 163 0.76 -4.91 -4.16
CA CYS A 163 -0.45 -5.52 -3.65
C CYS A 163 -0.09 -6.85 -3.00
N LEU A 164 -0.03 -6.84 -1.67
CA LEU A 164 0.28 -8.02 -0.88
C LEU A 164 -0.97 -8.89 -0.74
N VAL A 165 -0.79 -10.18 -1.00
CA VAL A 165 -1.83 -11.20 -1.03
C VAL A 165 -1.31 -12.45 -0.32
N ARG A 166 -2.17 -13.17 0.41
CA ARG A 166 -1.81 -14.37 1.20
C ARG A 166 -2.67 -15.59 0.85
#